data_AF-A0A7C1BIG5-F1
#
_entry.id   AF-A0A7C1BIG5-F1
#
_cell.length_a   1.000
_cell.length_b   1.000
_cell.length_c   1.000
_cell.angle_alpha   90.00
_cell.angle_beta   90.00
_cell.angle_gamma   90.00
#
_symmetry.space_group_name_H-M   'P 1'
#
loop_
_entity.id
_entity.type
_entity.pdbx_description
1 polymer ?
#
loop_
_entity_poly.entity_id
_entity_poly.type
_entity_poly.pdbx_seq_one_letter_code
_entity_poly.pdbx_strand_id
1 'polypeptide(L)'
;YEEKLKNYQERYKGAVCVRIGYDYPLSHRIIAGTDFFVVPSRYEPCGVTQMYSMRYGTIPIVRKTGGLADTVKDWDGKEGTGIVFEEYCAEELFKAIRKAVNIYRNRDLHREISCNGMRMRFSWDKSAGEYRKLYAKLIES
;
A
#
# COMPACT_ATOMS: atom_id res chain seq x y z
N TYR A 1 12.02 15.91 -11.85
CA TYR A 1 11.54 14.54 -11.56
C TYR A 1 10.65 14.04 -12.69
N GLU A 2 9.65 14.83 -13.08
CA GLU A 2 8.71 14.52 -14.18
C GLU A 2 9.37 14.19 -15.52
N GLU A 3 10.36 14.96 -15.97
CA GLU A 3 11.08 14.67 -17.23
C GLU A 3 11.76 13.31 -17.21
N LYS A 4 12.36 12.92 -16.08
CA LYS A 4 12.98 11.59 -15.93
C LYS A 4 11.93 10.48 -16.06
N LEU A 5 10.75 10.67 -15.49
CA LEU A 5 9.64 9.71 -15.62
C LEU A 5 9.12 9.64 -17.06
N LYS A 6 8.94 10.79 -17.74
CA LYS A 6 8.56 10.82 -19.16
C LYS A 6 9.61 10.10 -20.03
N ASN A 7 10.89 10.32 -19.77
CA ASN A 7 11.97 9.63 -20.47
C ASN A 7 11.91 8.11 -20.27
N TYR A 8 11.53 7.62 -19.08
CA TYR A 8 11.31 6.19 -18.86
C TYR A 8 10.11 5.65 -19.63
N GLN A 9 9.00 6.39 -19.71
CA GLN A 9 7.87 6.00 -20.57
C GLN A 9 8.30 5.89 -22.04
N GLU A 10 9.05 6.89 -22.55
CA GLU A 10 9.52 6.86 -23.94
C GLU A 10 10.49 5.71 -24.21
N ARG A 11 11.35 5.38 -23.24
CA ARG A 11 12.31 4.27 -23.34
C ARG A 11 11.64 2.89 -23.23
N TYR A 12 10.56 2.76 -22.45
CA TYR A 12 9.90 1.51 -22.14
C TYR A 12 8.41 1.53 -22.55
N LYS A 13 8.13 1.96 -23.79
CA LYS A 13 6.77 2.05 -24.35
C LYS A 13 6.03 0.72 -24.23
N GLY A 14 4.77 0.79 -23.81
CA GLY A 14 3.91 -0.37 -23.58
C GLY A 14 4.12 -1.06 -22.23
N ALA A 15 5.21 -0.80 -21.52
CA ALA A 15 5.49 -1.35 -20.19
C ALA A 15 5.44 -0.28 -19.07
N VAL A 16 5.81 0.97 -19.38
CA VAL A 16 5.76 2.09 -18.44
C VAL A 16 4.83 3.17 -18.99
N CYS A 17 3.91 3.64 -18.15
CA CYS A 17 3.01 4.75 -18.44
C CYS A 17 3.07 5.75 -17.28
N VAL A 18 3.10 7.04 -17.61
CA VAL A 18 3.24 8.14 -16.65
C VAL A 18 2.14 9.16 -16.92
N ARG A 19 1.27 9.34 -15.92
CA ARG A 19 0.27 10.41 -15.91
C ARG A 19 0.67 11.47 -14.89
N ILE A 20 0.76 12.71 -15.33
CA ILE A 20 1.12 13.86 -14.48
C ILE A 20 -0.13 14.71 -14.27
N GLY A 21 -0.35 15.11 -13.02
CA GLY A 21 -1.51 15.86 -12.58
C GLY A 21 -2.29 15.12 -11.51
N TYR A 22 -3.24 15.84 -10.90
CA TYR A 22 -4.14 15.28 -9.89
C TYR A 22 -5.47 14.91 -10.55
N ASP A 23 -5.83 13.63 -10.49
CA ASP A 23 -7.10 13.10 -10.97
C ASP A 23 -7.58 12.04 -9.99
N TYR A 24 -8.54 12.41 -9.14
CA TYR A 24 -9.04 11.57 -8.06
C TYR A 24 -9.81 10.34 -8.59
N PRO A 25 -10.76 10.45 -9.54
CA PRO A 25 -11.36 9.27 -10.15
C PRO A 25 -10.35 8.31 -10.80
N LEU A 26 -9.33 8.85 -11.47
CA LEU A 26 -8.29 8.02 -12.08
C LEU A 26 -7.44 7.31 -11.04
N SER A 27 -7.09 7.95 -9.92
CA SER A 27 -6.29 7.30 -8.87
C SER A 27 -6.99 6.05 -8.33
N HIS A 28 -8.31 6.11 -8.11
CA HIS A 28 -9.10 4.96 -7.70
C HIS A 28 -9.11 3.84 -8.75
N ARG A 29 -9.24 4.19 -10.05
CA ARG A 29 -9.16 3.19 -11.14
C ARG A 29 -7.78 2.55 -11.23
N ILE A 30 -6.71 3.32 -11.04
CA ILE A 30 -5.35 2.79 -11.04
C ILE A 30 -5.20 1.81 -9.88
N ILE A 31 -5.51 2.23 -8.65
CA ILE A 31 -5.37 1.37 -7.47
C ILE A 31 -6.17 0.09 -7.70
N ALA A 32 -7.46 0.18 -8.02
CA ALA A 32 -8.32 -0.98 -8.22
C ALA A 32 -7.97 -1.87 -9.43
N GLY A 33 -7.24 -1.33 -10.41
CA GLY A 33 -6.85 -2.06 -11.63
C GLY A 33 -5.47 -2.72 -11.56
N THR A 34 -4.68 -2.43 -10.51
CA THR A 34 -3.33 -2.96 -10.34
C THR A 34 -3.27 -4.18 -9.42
N ASP A 35 -2.34 -5.10 -9.68
CA ASP A 35 -2.05 -6.23 -8.77
C ASP A 35 -1.30 -5.78 -7.52
N PHE A 36 -0.36 -4.85 -7.67
CA PHE A 36 0.45 -4.29 -6.59
C PHE A 36 0.50 -2.77 -6.63
N PHE A 37 0.53 -2.14 -5.46
CA PHE A 37 0.67 -0.68 -5.33
C PHE A 37 1.82 -0.31 -4.40
N VAL A 38 2.79 0.44 -4.91
CA VAL A 38 4.04 0.76 -4.19
C VAL A 38 3.91 2.10 -3.46
N VAL A 39 4.17 2.09 -2.15
CA VAL A 39 4.19 3.28 -1.28
C VAL A 39 5.53 3.34 -0.54
N PRO A 40 6.62 3.79 -1.19
CA PRO A 40 7.97 3.73 -0.64
C PRO A 40 8.29 4.99 0.18
N SER A 41 7.41 5.38 1.09
CA SER A 41 7.52 6.66 1.83
C SER A 41 8.76 6.70 2.73
N ARG A 42 9.46 7.85 2.74
CA ARG A 42 10.52 8.14 3.74
C ARG A 42 9.93 8.37 5.13
N TYR A 43 8.73 8.92 5.19
CA TYR A 43 7.94 9.13 6.40
C TYR A 43 6.46 9.12 6.01
N GLU A 44 5.62 8.48 6.82
CA GLU A 44 4.18 8.39 6.58
C GLU A 44 3.42 8.35 7.92
N PRO A 45 2.79 9.45 8.38
CA PRO A 45 2.19 9.48 9.71
C PRO A 45 0.94 8.59 9.83
N CYS A 46 0.21 8.37 8.74
CA CYS A 46 -0.97 7.50 8.73
C CYS A 46 -1.08 6.73 7.40
N GLY A 47 -1.05 7.45 6.27
CA GLY A 47 -1.26 6.90 4.93
C GLY A 47 -2.66 6.30 4.77
N VAL A 48 -3.41 6.71 3.75
CA VAL A 48 -4.70 6.06 3.42
C VAL A 48 -4.59 5.15 2.20
N THR A 49 -3.54 5.32 1.40
CA THR A 49 -3.40 4.68 0.10
C THR A 49 -3.26 3.16 0.23
N GLN A 50 -2.49 2.67 1.20
CA GLN A 50 -2.37 1.23 1.48
C GLN A 50 -3.70 0.62 1.95
N MET A 51 -4.55 1.38 2.65
CA MET A 51 -5.88 0.93 3.02
C MET A 51 -6.80 0.82 1.79
N TYR A 52 -6.71 1.78 0.85
CA TYR A 52 -7.42 1.68 -0.43
C TYR A 52 -6.94 0.48 -1.26
N SER A 53 -5.63 0.26 -1.34
CA SER A 53 -5.06 -0.90 -2.04
C SER A 53 -5.63 -2.19 -1.48
N MET A 54 -5.53 -2.41 -0.16
CA MET A 54 -6.09 -3.60 0.50
C MET A 54 -7.60 -3.72 0.28
N ARG A 55 -8.34 -2.61 0.35
CA ARG A 55 -9.80 -2.62 0.13
C ARG A 55 -10.18 -3.04 -1.28
N TYR A 56 -9.39 -2.66 -2.29
CA TYR A 56 -9.59 -3.05 -3.67
C TYR A 56 -9.00 -4.42 -4.04
N GLY A 57 -8.28 -5.08 -3.12
CA GLY A 57 -7.61 -6.35 -3.39
C GLY A 57 -6.25 -6.21 -4.06
N THR A 58 -5.72 -4.99 -4.11
CA THR A 58 -4.37 -4.71 -4.59
C THR A 58 -3.38 -4.84 -3.46
N ILE A 59 -2.32 -5.61 -3.66
CA ILE A 59 -1.35 -5.92 -2.62
C ILE A 59 -0.42 -4.71 -2.41
N PRO A 60 -0.40 -4.07 -1.23
CA PRO A 60 0.48 -2.94 -0.98
C PRO A 60 1.94 -3.39 -0.78
N ILE A 61 2.87 -2.65 -1.38
CA ILE A 61 4.31 -2.77 -1.13
C ILE A 61 4.75 -1.49 -0.41
N VAL A 62 5.10 -1.58 0.85
CA VAL A 62 5.31 -0.41 1.72
C VAL A 62 6.65 -0.46 2.42
N ARG A 63 7.17 0.71 2.78
CA ARG A 63 8.25 0.80 3.75
C ARG A 63 7.67 0.74 5.17
N LYS A 64 8.36 0.09 6.11
CA LYS A 64 8.02 0.05 7.54
C LYS A 64 8.24 1.42 8.19
N THR A 65 7.29 2.32 8.03
CA THR A 65 7.32 3.66 8.63
C THR A 65 5.92 4.15 8.99
N GLY A 66 5.78 4.72 10.18
CA GLY A 66 4.53 5.25 10.73
C GLY A 66 3.31 4.37 10.43
N GLY A 67 2.24 4.96 9.91
CA GLY A 67 0.97 4.25 9.71
C GLY A 67 1.04 3.10 8.70
N LEU A 68 2.05 3.04 7.83
CA LEU A 68 2.24 1.88 6.94
C LEU A 68 2.65 0.64 7.73
N ALA A 69 3.54 0.80 8.71
CA ALA A 69 3.97 -0.28 9.59
C ALA A 69 2.83 -0.79 10.48
N ASP A 70 1.92 0.10 10.86
CA ASP A 70 0.77 -0.24 11.71
C ASP A 70 -0.36 -0.95 10.95
N THR A 71 -0.38 -0.85 9.62
CA THR A 71 -1.52 -1.29 8.80
C THR A 71 -1.23 -2.46 7.87
N VAL A 72 0.00 -2.62 7.40
CA VAL A 72 0.39 -3.70 6.47
C VAL A 72 1.21 -4.75 7.20
N LYS A 73 0.74 -6.00 7.18
CA LYS A 73 1.48 -7.16 7.69
C LYS A 73 2.27 -7.78 6.54
N ASP A 74 3.59 -7.86 6.68
CA ASP A 74 4.44 -8.52 5.68
C ASP A 74 4.04 -9.98 5.52
N TRP A 75 4.01 -10.45 4.27
CA TRP A 75 3.77 -11.85 3.96
C TRP A 75 4.94 -12.73 4.40
N ASP A 76 4.70 -13.61 5.37
CA ASP A 76 5.72 -14.52 5.94
C ASP A 76 5.73 -15.93 5.33
N GLY A 77 4.88 -16.17 4.32
CA GLY A 77 4.66 -17.49 3.73
C GLY A 77 3.44 -18.23 4.27
N LYS A 78 2.77 -17.69 5.29
CA LYS A 78 1.54 -18.24 5.88
C LYS A 78 0.46 -17.18 6.06
N GLU A 79 0.84 -16.01 6.55
CA GLU A 79 -0.06 -14.89 6.80
C GLU A 79 0.55 -13.57 6.34
N GLY A 80 -0.31 -12.59 6.08
CA GLY A 80 0.10 -11.25 5.69
C GLY A 80 -0.88 -10.62 4.72
N THR A 81 -0.78 -9.30 4.60
CA THR A 81 -1.68 -8.46 3.78
C THR A 81 -0.93 -7.69 2.71
N GLY A 82 0.40 -7.72 2.73
CA GLY A 82 1.24 -6.99 1.78
C GLY A 82 2.71 -7.40 1.84
N ILE A 83 3.55 -6.55 1.27
CA ILE A 83 4.99 -6.67 1.30
C ILE A 83 5.55 -5.47 2.04
N VAL A 84 6.39 -5.71 3.04
CA VAL A 84 7.04 -4.65 3.82
C VAL A 84 8.54 -4.73 3.62
N PHE A 85 9.19 -3.58 3.44
CA PHE A 85 10.65 -3.44 3.46
C PHE A 85 11.09 -2.40 4.48
N GLU A 86 12.33 -2.50 4.97
CA GLU A 86 12.79 -1.76 6.15
C GLU A 86 13.51 -0.46 5.77
N GLU A 87 14.62 -0.57 5.04
CA GLU A 87 15.49 0.56 4.75
C GLU A 87 14.98 1.44 3.62
N TYR A 88 15.19 2.75 3.74
CA TYR A 88 14.89 3.71 2.68
C TYR A 88 16.02 3.72 1.63
N CYS A 89 16.15 2.63 0.89
CA CYS A 89 17.11 2.49 -0.20
C CYS A 89 16.53 1.73 -1.41
N ALA A 90 17.17 1.89 -2.56
CA ALA A 90 16.70 1.30 -3.81
C ALA A 90 16.83 -0.23 -3.80
N GLU A 91 17.83 -0.76 -3.10
CA GLU A 91 18.13 -2.18 -2.99
C GLU A 91 17.02 -2.94 -2.25
N GLU A 92 16.54 -2.40 -1.13
CA GLU A 92 15.44 -2.99 -0.36
C GLU A 92 14.12 -2.92 -1.14
N LEU A 93 13.83 -1.79 -1.78
CA LEU A 93 12.66 -1.68 -2.65
C LEU A 93 12.73 -2.69 -3.80
N PHE A 94 13.90 -2.89 -4.40
CA PHE A 94 14.09 -3.85 -5.47
C PHE A 94 13.87 -5.30 -5.00
N LYS A 95 14.34 -5.66 -3.80
CA LYS A 95 14.04 -6.97 -3.18
C LYS A 95 12.53 -7.16 -2.96
N ALA A 96 11.84 -6.13 -2.48
CA ALA A 96 10.39 -6.17 -2.30
C ALA A 96 9.64 -6.36 -3.63
N ILE A 97 10.06 -5.67 -4.69
CA ILE A 97 9.51 -5.84 -6.05
C ILE A 97 9.78 -7.27 -6.56
N ARG A 98 10.96 -7.84 -6.32
CA ARG A 98 11.24 -9.25 -6.69
C ARG A 98 10.33 -10.23 -5.95
N LYS A 99 10.07 -10.00 -4.65
CA LYS A 99 9.10 -10.78 -3.87
C LYS A 99 7.71 -10.68 -4.50
N ALA A 100 7.28 -9.48 -4.90
CA ALA A 100 6.00 -9.25 -5.57
C ALA A 100 5.88 -10.02 -6.89
N VAL A 101 6.92 -10.00 -7.74
CA VAL A 101 6.93 -10.75 -9.01
C VAL A 101 6.83 -12.27 -8.77
N ASN A 102 7.50 -12.79 -7.73
CA ASN A 102 7.39 -14.21 -7.38
C ASN A 102 5.98 -14.57 -6.88
N ILE A 103 5.36 -13.71 -6.07
CA ILE A 103 3.97 -13.86 -5.65
C ILE A 103 3.03 -13.83 -6.86
N TYR A 104 3.19 -12.87 -7.77
CA TYR A 104 2.35 -12.73 -8.95
C TYR A 104 2.33 -13.98 -9.84
N ARG A 105 3.47 -14.66 -9.95
CA ARG A 105 3.60 -15.91 -10.71
C ARG A 105 2.79 -17.07 -10.12
N ASN A 106 2.47 -17.02 -8.83
CA ASN A 106 1.59 -17.97 -8.16
C ASN A 106 0.21 -17.32 -7.93
N ARG A 107 -0.75 -17.60 -8.82
CA ARG A 107 -2.07 -16.93 -8.80
C ARG A 107 -2.87 -17.23 -7.54
N ASP A 108 -2.74 -18.44 -6.98
CA ASP A 108 -3.44 -18.81 -5.74
C ASP A 108 -2.87 -18.03 -4.56
N LEU A 109 -1.55 -17.96 -4.47
CA LEU A 109 -0.85 -17.17 -3.45
C LEU A 109 -1.18 -15.67 -3.55
N HIS A 110 -1.15 -15.12 -4.76
CA HIS A 110 -1.55 -13.73 -5.00
C HIS A 110 -2.98 -13.47 -4.53
N ARG A 111 -3.91 -14.35 -4.89
CA ARG A 111 -5.32 -14.25 -4.50
C ARG A 111 -5.50 -14.36 -2.99
N GLU A 112 -4.75 -15.24 -2.33
CA GLU A 112 -4.78 -15.40 -0.88
C GLU A 112 -4.37 -14.10 -0.17
N ILE A 113 -3.21 -13.54 -0.52
CA ILE A 113 -2.72 -12.29 0.09
C ILE A 113 -3.68 -11.13 -0.17
N SER A 114 -4.19 -11.03 -1.40
CA SER A 114 -5.21 -10.06 -1.78
C SER A 114 -6.47 -10.18 -0.92
N CYS A 115 -7.01 -11.40 -0.76
CA CYS A 115 -8.19 -11.66 0.07
C CYS A 115 -7.93 -11.33 1.55
N ASN A 116 -6.73 -11.59 2.06
CA ASN A 116 -6.35 -11.23 3.43
C ASN A 116 -6.42 -9.72 3.62
N GLY A 117 -5.86 -8.94 2.68
CA GLY A 117 -5.97 -7.48 2.67
C GLY A 117 -7.43 -7.00 2.64
N MET A 118 -8.26 -7.57 1.76
CA MET A 118 -9.68 -7.17 1.63
C MET A 118 -10.52 -7.42 2.88
N ARG A 119 -10.12 -8.40 3.72
CA ARG A 119 -10.79 -8.71 4.99
C ARG A 119 -10.42 -7.75 6.12
N MET A 120 -9.36 -6.95 5.95
CA MET A 120 -8.98 -5.95 6.94
C MET A 120 -10.08 -4.91 7.09
N ARG A 121 -10.36 -4.53 8.34
CA ARG A 121 -11.37 -3.52 8.67
C ARG A 121 -10.70 -2.25 9.19
N PHE A 122 -10.78 -1.19 8.39
CA PHE A 122 -10.33 0.15 8.73
C PHE A 122 -11.55 1.08 8.93
N SER A 123 -12.43 0.74 9.89
CA SER A 123 -13.66 1.52 10.12
C SER A 123 -13.43 2.72 11.03
N TRP A 124 -14.13 3.82 10.72
CA TRP A 124 -14.16 5.02 11.57
C TRP A 124 -14.83 4.78 12.92
N ASP A 125 -15.76 3.83 13.00
CA ASP A 125 -16.46 3.50 14.26
C ASP A 125 -15.49 3.15 15.38
N LYS A 126 -14.42 2.41 15.05
CA LYS A 126 -13.36 2.04 16.01
C LYS A 126 -12.63 3.28 16.50
N SER A 127 -12.18 4.13 15.59
CA SER A 127 -11.47 5.38 15.94
C SER A 127 -12.37 6.32 16.74
N ALA A 128 -13.63 6.49 16.35
CA ALA A 128 -14.61 7.32 17.04
C ALA A 128 -14.89 6.82 18.47
N GLY A 129 -14.94 5.50 18.68
CA GLY A 129 -15.07 4.90 20.00
C GLY A 129 -13.90 5.25 20.94
N GLU A 130 -12.66 5.19 20.44
CA GLU A 130 -11.47 5.55 21.22
C GLU A 130 -11.43 7.04 21.54
N TYR A 131 -11.79 7.92 20.59
CA TYR A 131 -11.93 9.36 20.87
C TYR A 131 -13.01 9.65 21.91
N ARG A 132 -14.15 8.95 21.86
CA ARG A 132 -15.22 9.12 22.86
C ARG A 132 -14.75 8.77 24.27
N LYS A 133 -13.97 7.69 24.43
CA LYS A 133 -13.37 7.32 25.72
C LYS A 133 -12.38 8.38 26.22
N LEU A 134 -11.56 8.92 25.32
CA LEU A 134 -10.62 9.99 25.66
C LEU A 134 -11.36 11.26 26.13
N TYR A 135 -12.40 11.67 25.41
CA TYR A 135 -13.20 12.84 25.79
C TYR A 135 -13.92 12.65 27.11
N ALA A 136 -14.46 11.46 27.39
CA ALA A 136 -15.07 11.16 28.69
C ALA A 136 -14.07 11.35 29.84
N LYS A 137 -12.84 10.82 29.71
CA LYS A 137 -11.79 10.99 30.72
C LYS A 137 -11.40 12.45 31.00
N LEU A 138 -11.40 13.29 29.97
CA LEU A 138 -11.03 14.70 30.08
C LEU A 138 -12.15 15.57 30.70
N ILE A 139 -13.40 15.12 30.63
CA ILE A 139 -14.55 15.79 31.24
C ILE A 139 -14.72 15.36 32.71
N GLU A 140 -14.31 14.13 33.04
CA GLU A 140 -14.31 13.60 34.40
C GLU A 140 -13.10 14.05 35.25
N SER A 141 -12.10 14.70 34.65
CA SER A 141 -10.90 15.26 35.31
C SER A 141 -11.05 16.74 35.62
#